data_AF-A0A3C0HCJ9-F1
#
_entry.id   AF-A0A3C0HCJ9-F1
#
_cell.length_a   1.000
_cell.length_b   1.000
_cell.length_c   1.000
_cell.angle_alpha   90.00
_cell.angle_beta   90.00
_cell.angle_gamma   90.00
#
_symmetry.space_group_name_H-M   'P 1'
#
loop_
_entity.id
_entity.type
_entity.pdbx_description
1 polymer ?
#
loop_
_entity_poly.entity_id
_entity_poly.type
_entity_poly.pdbx_seq_one_letter_code
_entity_poly.pdbx_strand_id
1 'polypeptide(L)'
;IYTDYSEKQLELEDKETIWNSILENQNYNDTKFRKFNSDLLRLFEQFIRIEAFEADKKTSLTVELKAINNRNLDILYNSTKAKIDRYEKYNIDKSADHYYYLYETEKTKFELKTDIERKNKKTDFTKEFNISNISINLDIFYLSEKLKYISTTLSWSKLYKIEIEPFDISPIKKIISDKKEIIPPIALYYQIYLTLTEPEELRHFLILRKLINKYLDVFPPKEQRYILDSAVSYGVGKVNSGFLELQKPTLDLYKEALEYEGFYDTGYLSPTSFRNIVFFALRTKEFDW
;
A
#
# COMPACT_ATOMS: atom_id res chain seq x y z
N ILE A 1 11.51 -3.89 13.25
CA ILE A 1 12.33 -4.83 14.07
C ILE A 1 12.34 -6.15 13.32
N TYR A 2 13.27 -6.32 12.38
CA TYR A 2 13.61 -7.63 11.83
C TYR A 2 15.03 -7.88 12.31
N THR A 3 15.14 -8.63 13.40
CA THR A 3 16.42 -9.11 13.91
C THR A 3 17.03 -10.04 12.87
N ASP A 4 18.29 -9.79 12.52
CA ASP A 4 19.21 -10.76 11.91
C ASP A 4 19.13 -12.06 12.72
N TYR A 5 18.34 -13.02 12.25
CA TYR A 5 18.53 -14.39 12.67
C TYR A 5 19.78 -14.87 11.93
N SER A 6 20.93 -14.77 12.60
CA SER A 6 22.08 -15.58 12.21
C SER A 6 21.58 -17.02 12.11
N GLU A 7 21.69 -17.65 10.93
CA GLU A 7 21.41 -19.07 10.73
C GLU A 7 22.42 -19.91 11.53
N LYS A 8 22.30 -19.91 12.86
CA LYS A 8 22.68 -21.09 13.62
C LYS A 8 21.62 -22.12 13.28
N GLN A 9 21.99 -23.06 12.42
CA GLN A 9 21.28 -24.33 12.30
C GLN A 9 21.15 -24.89 13.72
N LEU A 10 19.97 -24.73 14.30
CA LEU A 10 19.62 -25.44 15.52
C LEU A 10 19.54 -26.91 15.11
N GLU A 11 20.50 -27.71 15.57
CA GLU A 11 20.38 -29.17 15.47
C GLU A 11 19.13 -29.58 16.23
N LEU A 12 18.14 -30.08 15.51
CA LEU A 12 16.92 -30.59 16.12
C LEU A 12 17.26 -31.90 16.85
N GLU A 13 16.85 -31.99 18.11
CA GLU A 13 16.91 -33.22 18.89
C GLU A 13 16.15 -34.35 18.18
N ASP A 14 16.48 -35.61 18.52
CA ASP A 14 15.78 -36.74 17.93
C ASP A 14 14.31 -36.79 18.37
N LYS A 15 13.48 -37.44 17.55
CA LYS A 15 12.02 -37.47 17.73
C LYS A 15 11.58 -38.15 19.03
N GLU A 16 12.34 -39.13 19.52
CA GLU A 16 12.00 -39.84 20.75
C GLU A 16 12.32 -38.98 21.98
N THR A 17 13.43 -38.25 21.95
CA THR A 17 13.77 -37.25 22.98
C THR A 17 12.71 -36.15 23.04
N ILE A 18 12.32 -35.59 21.90
CA ILE A 18 11.24 -34.59 21.84
C ILE A 18 9.93 -35.19 22.36
N TRP A 19 9.58 -36.42 21.96
CA TRP A 19 8.37 -37.10 22.43
C TRP A 19 8.34 -37.28 23.95
N ASN A 20 9.45 -37.73 24.55
CA ASN A 20 9.56 -37.94 25.99
C ASN A 20 9.48 -36.62 26.78
N SER A 21 9.90 -35.50 26.17
CA SER A 21 9.75 -34.17 26.78
C SER A 21 8.30 -33.67 26.78
N ILE A 22 7.47 -34.12 25.83
CA ILE A 22 6.07 -33.67 25.67
C ILE A 22 5.10 -34.61 26.41
N LEU A 23 5.35 -35.91 26.38
CA LEU A 23 4.51 -36.93 27.00
C LEU A 23 5.35 -37.87 27.88
N GLU A 24 5.35 -37.61 29.18
CA GLU A 24 5.99 -38.50 30.14
C GLU A 24 5.33 -39.90 30.16
N ASN A 25 6.16 -40.94 30.25
CA ASN A 25 5.74 -42.34 30.44
C ASN A 25 4.85 -42.93 29.33
N GLN A 26 4.91 -42.41 28.08
CA GLN A 26 4.28 -43.04 26.91
C GLN A 26 5.32 -43.55 25.92
N ASN A 27 5.18 -44.79 25.44
CA ASN A 27 5.99 -45.29 24.34
C ASN A 27 5.83 -44.40 23.10
N TYR A 28 6.93 -44.18 22.39
CA TYR A 28 6.94 -43.39 21.16
C TYR A 28 5.92 -43.92 20.15
N ASN A 29 5.11 -43.00 19.60
CA ASN A 29 4.14 -43.31 18.56
C ASN A 29 4.27 -42.29 17.42
N ASP A 30 4.88 -42.72 16.32
CA ASP A 30 5.18 -41.85 15.17
C ASP A 30 3.91 -41.21 14.56
N THR A 31 2.81 -41.96 14.47
CA THR A 31 1.53 -41.44 13.94
C THR A 31 0.99 -40.31 14.82
N LYS A 32 1.02 -40.48 16.14
CA LYS A 32 0.56 -39.46 17.10
C LYS A 32 1.52 -38.28 17.17
N PHE A 33 2.83 -38.52 17.07
CA PHE A 33 3.84 -37.45 17.01
C PHE A 33 3.67 -36.57 15.77
N ARG A 34 3.50 -37.19 14.58
CA ARG A 34 3.18 -36.44 13.35
C ARG A 34 1.89 -35.65 13.48
N LYS A 35 0.87 -36.20 14.14
CA LYS A 35 -0.37 -35.46 14.42
C LYS A 35 -0.11 -34.23 15.28
N PHE A 36 0.69 -34.34 16.33
CA PHE A 36 1.06 -33.19 17.16
C PHE A 36 1.85 -32.13 16.38
N ASN A 37 2.78 -32.53 15.52
CA ASN A 37 3.49 -31.58 14.66
C ASN A 37 2.54 -30.85 13.70
N SER A 38 1.56 -31.56 13.12
CA SER A 38 0.52 -30.94 12.30
C SER A 38 -0.38 -29.99 13.10
N ASP A 39 -0.76 -30.37 14.32
CA ASP A 39 -1.55 -29.53 15.22
C ASP A 39 -0.77 -28.27 15.65
N LEU A 40 0.53 -28.41 15.96
CA LEU A 40 1.42 -27.30 16.28
C LEU A 40 1.57 -26.35 15.10
N LEU A 41 1.80 -26.88 13.89
CA LEU A 41 1.88 -26.05 12.67
C LEU A 41 0.60 -25.24 12.47
N ARG A 42 -0.58 -25.87 12.64
CA ARG A 42 -1.87 -25.19 12.55
C ARG A 42 -2.01 -24.05 13.57
N LEU A 43 -1.58 -24.28 14.81
CA LEU A 43 -1.58 -23.25 15.86
C LEU A 43 -0.60 -22.12 15.54
N PHE A 44 0.59 -22.44 15.04
CA PHE A 44 1.58 -21.46 14.61
C PHE A 44 1.06 -20.59 13.46
N GLU A 45 0.46 -21.19 12.43
CA GLU A 45 -0.18 -20.45 11.34
C GLU A 45 -1.32 -19.56 11.85
N GLN A 46 -2.11 -20.02 12.82
CA GLN A 46 -3.14 -19.21 13.45
C GLN A 46 -2.55 -18.03 14.22
N PHE A 47 -1.48 -18.26 14.97
CA PHE A 47 -0.76 -17.22 15.68
C PHE A 47 -0.25 -16.15 14.71
N ILE A 48 0.42 -16.55 13.62
CA ILE A 48 0.90 -15.60 12.59
C ILE A 48 -0.25 -14.78 11.99
N ARG A 49 -1.41 -15.40 11.73
CA ARG A 49 -2.60 -14.67 11.25
C ARG A 49 -3.11 -13.63 12.25
N ILE A 50 -3.15 -13.98 13.54
CA ILE A 50 -3.60 -13.06 14.60
C ILE A 50 -2.61 -11.90 14.75
N GLU A 51 -1.31 -12.19 14.81
CA GLU A 51 -0.27 -11.15 14.91
C GLU A 51 -0.32 -10.19 13.72
N ALA A 52 -0.44 -10.71 12.50
CA ALA A 52 -0.56 -9.89 11.30
C ALA A 52 -1.83 -9.02 11.31
N PHE A 53 -2.94 -9.56 11.78
CA PHE A 53 -4.21 -8.84 11.91
C PHE A 53 -4.14 -7.73 12.97
N GLU A 54 -3.56 -7.99 14.13
CA GLU A 54 -3.40 -7.00 15.21
C GLU A 54 -2.41 -5.88 14.81
N ALA A 55 -1.37 -6.21 14.04
CA ALA A 55 -0.42 -5.24 13.51
C ALA A 55 -1.08 -4.27 12.50
N ASP A 56 -2.02 -4.76 11.68
CA ASP A 56 -2.81 -3.93 10.77
C ASP A 56 -3.98 -3.25 11.50
N LYS A 57 -3.66 -2.14 12.19
CA LYS A 57 -4.66 -1.34 12.94
C LYS A 57 -5.84 -0.89 12.09
N LYS A 58 -5.62 -0.64 10.79
CA LYS A 58 -6.66 -0.21 9.87
C LYS A 58 -7.70 -1.31 9.71
N THR A 59 -7.24 -2.50 9.36
CA THR A 59 -8.11 -3.67 9.17
C THR A 59 -8.73 -4.12 10.49
N SER A 60 -7.96 -4.14 11.58
CA SER A 60 -8.46 -4.62 12.87
C SER A 60 -9.59 -3.75 13.42
N LEU A 61 -9.47 -2.42 13.33
CA LEU A 61 -10.55 -1.50 13.75
C LEU A 61 -11.82 -1.64 12.90
N THR A 62 -11.69 -1.80 11.58
CA THR A 62 -12.84 -2.02 10.69
C THR A 62 -13.55 -3.33 11.01
N VAL A 63 -12.79 -4.41 11.24
CA VAL A 63 -13.35 -5.71 11.63
C VAL A 63 -13.97 -5.67 13.02
N GLU A 64 -13.36 -4.98 13.99
CA GLU A 64 -13.93 -4.74 15.33
C GLU A 64 -15.30 -4.06 15.20
N LEU A 65 -15.38 -2.99 14.40
CA LEU A 65 -16.63 -2.26 14.17
C LEU A 65 -17.73 -3.13 13.54
N LYS A 66 -17.38 -3.91 12.51
CA LYS A 66 -18.31 -4.87 11.88
C LYS A 66 -18.76 -5.96 12.84
N ALA A 67 -17.85 -6.48 13.68
CA ALA A 67 -18.18 -7.51 14.66
C ALA A 67 -19.13 -6.96 15.75
N ILE A 68 -18.93 -5.72 16.18
CA ILE A 68 -19.84 -5.00 17.10
C ILE A 68 -21.23 -4.88 16.48
N ASN A 69 -21.31 -4.48 15.21
CA ASN A 69 -22.59 -4.38 14.48
C ASN A 69 -23.30 -5.74 14.42
N ASN A 70 -22.62 -6.75 13.90
CA ASN A 70 -23.19 -8.09 13.68
C ASN A 70 -23.67 -8.76 14.97
N ARG A 71 -23.08 -8.39 16.11
CA ARG A 71 -23.42 -8.93 17.44
C ARG A 71 -24.35 -8.03 18.25
N ASN A 72 -24.79 -6.89 17.69
CA ASN A 72 -25.63 -5.89 18.37
C ASN A 72 -25.01 -5.39 19.70
N LEU A 73 -23.70 -5.16 19.73
CA LEU A 73 -22.96 -4.73 20.92
C LEU A 73 -22.91 -3.20 21.04
N ASP A 74 -24.08 -2.55 21.05
CA ASP A 74 -24.22 -1.09 20.92
C ASP A 74 -23.38 -0.30 21.95
N ILE A 75 -23.18 -0.84 23.15
CA ILE A 75 -22.35 -0.24 24.21
C ILE A 75 -20.88 -0.04 23.81
N LEU A 76 -20.36 -0.84 22.87
CA LEU A 76 -18.98 -0.76 22.38
C LEU A 76 -18.83 0.16 21.16
N TYR A 77 -19.93 0.63 20.58
CA TYR A 77 -19.89 1.41 19.34
C TYR A 77 -19.15 2.73 19.53
N ASN A 78 -19.53 3.52 20.55
CA ASN A 78 -18.95 4.85 20.76
C ASN A 78 -17.45 4.80 21.08
N SER A 79 -17.01 3.79 21.84
CA SER A 79 -15.58 3.62 22.15
C SER A 79 -14.78 3.20 20.91
N THR A 80 -15.31 2.28 20.09
CA THR A 80 -14.67 1.84 18.84
C THR A 80 -14.62 2.96 17.81
N LYS A 81 -15.72 3.73 17.68
CA LYS A 81 -15.75 4.92 16.83
C LYS A 81 -14.67 5.93 17.26
N ALA A 82 -14.50 6.19 18.55
CA ALA A 82 -13.45 7.09 19.03
C ALA A 82 -12.02 6.58 18.72
N LYS A 83 -11.80 5.26 18.70
CA LYS A 83 -10.53 4.67 18.25
C LYS A 83 -10.30 4.93 16.76
N ILE A 84 -11.33 4.71 15.94
CA ILE A 84 -11.31 4.96 14.48
C ILE A 84 -11.04 6.44 14.19
N ASP A 85 -11.81 7.35 14.78
CA ASP A 85 -11.65 8.80 14.57
C ASP A 85 -10.23 9.26 14.98
N ARG A 86 -9.68 8.67 16.06
CA ARG A 86 -8.29 8.91 16.48
C ARG A 86 -7.29 8.37 15.47
N TYR A 87 -7.49 7.15 14.97
CA TYR A 87 -6.64 6.56 13.95
C TYR A 87 -6.64 7.42 12.68
N GLU A 88 -7.81 7.79 12.16
CA GLU A 88 -7.97 8.64 10.98
C GLU A 88 -7.25 9.99 11.12
N LYS A 89 -7.32 10.61 12.32
CA LYS A 89 -6.69 11.90 12.60
C LYS A 89 -5.16 11.85 12.59
N TYR A 90 -4.57 10.79 13.12
CA TYR A 90 -3.12 10.68 13.27
C TYR A 90 -2.44 9.82 12.19
N ASN A 91 -3.22 9.12 11.38
CA ASN A 91 -2.70 8.35 10.26
C ASN A 91 -2.22 9.30 9.16
N ILE A 92 -0.91 9.28 8.91
CA ILE A 92 -0.29 10.08 7.86
C ILE A 92 -0.59 9.55 6.46
N ASP A 93 -0.88 8.25 6.34
CA ASP A 93 -1.12 7.59 5.06
C ASP A 93 -2.37 8.14 4.34
N LYS A 94 -2.18 8.52 3.07
CA LYS A 94 -3.17 9.02 2.10
C LYS A 94 -3.10 8.27 0.77
N SER A 95 -2.57 7.06 0.77
CA SER A 95 -2.60 6.12 -0.36
C SER A 95 -4.03 5.72 -0.74
N ALA A 96 -4.18 4.97 -1.83
CA ALA A 96 -5.47 4.38 -2.21
C ALA A 96 -6.05 3.51 -1.09
N ASP A 97 -5.20 2.75 -0.38
CA ASP A 97 -5.58 1.92 0.74
C ASP A 97 -6.22 2.73 1.87
N HIS A 98 -5.72 3.93 2.17
CA HIS A 98 -6.36 4.82 3.14
C HIS A 98 -7.81 5.14 2.74
N TYR A 99 -8.06 5.44 1.47
CA TYR A 99 -9.42 5.76 1.02
C TYR A 99 -10.34 4.53 0.99
N TYR A 100 -9.81 3.33 0.74
CA TYR A 100 -10.58 2.09 0.91
C TYR A 100 -11.03 1.90 2.37
N TYR A 101 -10.15 2.19 3.32
CA TYR A 101 -10.50 2.14 4.75
C TYR A 101 -11.61 3.11 5.12
N LEU A 102 -11.51 4.36 4.67
CA LEU A 102 -12.54 5.35 4.92
C LEU A 102 -13.87 4.93 4.30
N TYR A 103 -13.85 4.39 3.07
CA TYR A 103 -15.04 3.84 2.43
C TYR A 103 -15.69 2.74 3.29
N GLU A 104 -14.94 1.72 3.70
CA GLU A 104 -15.46 0.60 4.49
C GLU A 104 -15.98 1.05 5.86
N THR A 105 -15.27 1.98 6.49
CA THR A 105 -15.64 2.55 7.79
C THR A 105 -16.93 3.35 7.70
N GLU A 106 -17.03 4.25 6.72
CA GLU A 106 -18.22 5.07 6.51
C GLU A 106 -19.43 4.20 6.13
N LYS A 107 -19.22 3.16 5.30
CA LYS A 107 -20.26 2.17 4.99
C LYS A 107 -20.76 1.46 6.24
N THR A 108 -19.85 1.00 7.10
CA THR A 108 -20.22 0.30 8.35
C THR A 108 -20.96 1.24 9.31
N LYS A 109 -20.51 2.51 9.45
CA LYS A 109 -21.20 3.55 10.25
C LYS A 109 -22.63 3.79 9.74
N PHE A 110 -22.83 3.81 8.42
CA PHE A 110 -24.15 3.99 7.82
C PHE A 110 -25.09 2.81 8.14
N GLU A 111 -24.63 1.57 7.94
CA GLU A 111 -25.40 0.35 8.22
C GLU A 111 -25.86 0.31 9.69
N LEU A 112 -24.95 0.59 10.62
CA LEU A 112 -25.23 0.69 12.06
C LEU A 112 -26.34 1.71 12.40
N LYS A 113 -26.23 2.93 11.85
CA LYS A 113 -27.22 3.99 12.08
C LYS A 113 -28.60 3.55 11.59
N THR A 114 -28.67 2.92 10.41
CA THR A 114 -29.95 2.44 9.87
C THR A 114 -30.59 1.33 10.72
N ASP A 115 -29.80 0.43 11.29
CA ASP A 115 -30.32 -0.66 12.13
C ASP A 115 -30.81 -0.15 13.49
N ILE A 116 -30.11 0.80 14.11
CA ILE A 116 -30.53 1.45 15.35
C ILE A 116 -31.82 2.26 15.14
N GLU A 117 -31.91 3.04 14.06
CA GLU A 117 -33.09 3.84 13.73
C GLU A 117 -34.31 2.97 13.41
N ARG A 118 -34.12 1.86 12.68
CA ARG A 118 -35.17 0.85 12.44
C ARG A 118 -35.72 0.26 13.74
N LYS A 119 -34.84 -0.03 14.72
CA LYS A 119 -35.25 -0.54 16.04
C LYS A 119 -35.98 0.50 16.88
N ASN A 120 -35.59 1.77 16.79
CA ASN A 120 -36.10 2.85 17.66
C ASN A 120 -37.36 3.58 17.13
N LYS A 121 -37.87 3.24 15.94
CA LYS A 121 -39.10 3.79 15.33
C LYS A 121 -39.18 5.34 15.25
N LYS A 122 -38.08 6.04 15.49
CA LYS A 122 -37.93 7.50 15.35
C LYS A 122 -36.80 7.76 14.38
N THR A 123 -37.09 7.61 13.10
CA THR A 123 -36.18 8.00 12.02
C THR A 123 -36.27 9.50 11.82
N ASP A 124 -35.26 10.23 12.29
CA ASP A 124 -35.09 11.61 11.91
C ASP A 124 -34.24 11.67 10.63
N PHE A 125 -34.92 11.54 9.48
CA PHE A 125 -34.30 11.57 8.14
C PHE A 125 -33.61 12.91 7.83
N THR A 126 -33.71 13.92 8.70
CA THR A 126 -33.07 15.22 8.52
C THR A 126 -31.60 15.23 8.95
N LYS A 127 -31.11 14.19 9.66
CA LYS A 127 -29.69 14.05 10.00
C LYS A 127 -28.90 13.55 8.80
N GLU A 128 -28.03 14.41 8.25
CA GLU A 128 -27.08 14.09 7.17
C GLU A 128 -26.53 12.66 7.31
N PHE A 129 -26.83 11.83 6.32
CA PHE A 129 -26.21 10.54 6.18
C PHE A 129 -24.84 10.73 5.55
N ASN A 130 -23.88 9.93 5.99
CA ASN A 130 -22.52 9.91 5.48
C ASN A 130 -22.40 9.23 4.09
N ILE A 131 -23.50 9.12 3.33
CA ILE A 131 -23.53 8.51 1.99
C ILE A 131 -22.59 9.23 1.02
N SER A 132 -22.50 10.56 1.10
CA SER A 132 -21.57 11.33 0.27
C SER A 132 -20.11 10.93 0.53
N ASN A 133 -19.75 10.70 1.81
CA ASN A 133 -18.42 10.24 2.19
C ASN A 133 -18.15 8.81 1.70
N ILE A 134 -19.14 7.92 1.75
CA ILE A 134 -19.03 6.56 1.18
C ILE A 134 -18.69 6.67 -0.31
N SER A 135 -19.47 7.45 -1.07
CA SER A 135 -19.30 7.58 -2.51
C SER A 135 -17.94 8.19 -2.87
N ILE A 136 -17.54 9.29 -2.23
CA ILE A 136 -16.30 9.99 -2.60
C ILE A 136 -15.05 9.16 -2.27
N ASN A 137 -15.05 8.44 -1.15
CA ASN A 137 -13.93 7.58 -0.78
C ASN A 137 -13.81 6.37 -1.72
N LEU A 138 -14.94 5.79 -2.14
CA LEU A 138 -14.96 4.73 -3.15
C LEU A 138 -14.37 5.21 -4.47
N ASP A 139 -14.77 6.39 -4.95
CA ASP A 139 -14.24 6.95 -6.19
C ASP A 139 -12.73 7.16 -6.09
N ILE A 140 -12.24 7.71 -4.98
CA ILE A 140 -10.80 7.97 -4.82
C ILE A 140 -10.00 6.68 -4.83
N PHE A 141 -10.44 5.69 -4.05
CA PHE A 141 -9.81 4.38 -4.03
C PHE A 141 -9.78 3.75 -5.43
N TYR A 142 -10.94 3.68 -6.07
CA TYR A 142 -11.09 3.06 -7.39
C TYR A 142 -10.19 3.73 -8.43
N LEU A 143 -10.25 5.07 -8.54
CA LEU A 143 -9.48 5.81 -9.54
C LEU A 143 -7.97 5.65 -9.31
N SER A 144 -7.54 5.69 -8.04
CA SER A 144 -6.13 5.57 -7.69
C SER A 144 -5.56 4.19 -8.04
N GLU A 145 -6.21 3.12 -7.60
CA GLU A 145 -5.78 1.75 -7.92
C GLU A 145 -5.86 1.47 -9.42
N LYS A 146 -6.91 1.95 -10.09
CA LYS A 146 -7.08 1.76 -11.52
C LYS A 146 -5.94 2.42 -12.31
N LEU A 147 -5.59 3.67 -11.97
CA LEU A 147 -4.47 4.39 -12.59
C LEU A 147 -3.13 3.72 -12.31
N LYS A 148 -2.89 3.28 -11.08
CA LYS A 148 -1.67 2.56 -10.67
C LYS A 148 -1.49 1.29 -11.50
N TYR A 149 -2.50 0.43 -11.59
CA TYR A 149 -2.37 -0.82 -12.35
C TYR A 149 -2.31 -0.61 -13.86
N ILE A 150 -3.03 0.36 -14.42
CA ILE A 150 -2.86 0.72 -15.84
C ILE A 150 -1.42 1.17 -16.09
N SER A 151 -0.87 2.02 -15.23
CA SER A 151 0.51 2.51 -15.35
C SER A 151 1.55 1.39 -15.22
N THR A 152 1.35 0.47 -14.28
CA THR A 152 2.20 -0.74 -14.13
C THR A 152 2.14 -1.59 -15.40
N THR A 153 0.95 -1.80 -15.93
CA THR A 153 0.71 -2.59 -17.14
C THR A 153 1.41 -1.98 -18.35
N LEU A 154 1.29 -0.66 -18.56
CA LEU A 154 1.99 0.08 -19.61
C LEU A 154 3.52 0.03 -19.44
N SER A 155 4.01 0.16 -18.22
CA SER A 155 5.45 0.07 -17.92
C SER A 155 6.01 -1.31 -18.25
N TRP A 156 5.28 -2.38 -17.88
CA TRP A 156 5.67 -3.76 -18.18
C TRP A 156 5.57 -4.09 -19.67
N SER A 157 4.53 -3.59 -20.37
CA SER A 157 4.42 -3.70 -21.82
C SER A 157 5.68 -3.17 -22.51
N LYS A 158 6.12 -1.97 -22.12
CA LYS A 158 7.32 -1.34 -22.68
C LYS A 158 8.59 -2.12 -22.36
N LEU A 159 8.73 -2.59 -21.12
CA LEU A 159 9.92 -3.31 -20.66
C LEU A 159 10.06 -4.70 -21.31
N TYR A 160 8.97 -5.46 -21.35
CA TYR A 160 8.94 -6.85 -21.82
C TYR A 160 8.45 -7.00 -23.26
N LYS A 161 8.12 -5.90 -23.95
CA LYS A 161 7.57 -5.89 -25.31
C LYS A 161 6.30 -6.74 -25.45
N ILE A 162 5.44 -6.68 -24.43
CA ILE A 162 4.17 -7.39 -24.40
C ILE A 162 3.10 -6.52 -25.09
N GLU A 163 2.37 -7.08 -26.05
CA GLU A 163 1.20 -6.41 -26.62
C GLU A 163 0.05 -6.39 -25.62
N ILE A 164 -0.53 -5.21 -25.40
CA ILE A 164 -1.61 -5.01 -24.44
C ILE A 164 -2.75 -4.30 -25.15
N GLU A 165 -3.97 -4.79 -24.93
CA GLU A 165 -5.16 -4.11 -25.42
C GLU A 165 -5.29 -2.70 -24.80
N PRO A 166 -5.58 -1.66 -25.60
CA PRO A 166 -5.76 -0.32 -25.08
C PRO A 166 -6.88 -0.25 -24.04
N PHE A 167 -6.58 0.28 -22.86
CA PHE A 167 -7.60 0.60 -21.86
C PHE A 167 -8.23 1.94 -22.18
N ASP A 168 -9.56 1.99 -22.35
CA ASP A 168 -10.28 3.26 -22.41
C ASP A 168 -10.30 3.92 -21.02
N ILE A 169 -9.57 5.02 -20.90
CA ILE A 169 -9.52 5.82 -19.67
C ILE A 169 -10.38 7.09 -19.74
N SER A 170 -11.12 7.29 -20.83
CA SER A 170 -11.97 8.48 -21.01
C SER A 170 -12.97 8.68 -19.85
N PRO A 171 -13.62 7.63 -19.31
CA PRO A 171 -14.47 7.76 -18.13
C PRO A 171 -13.71 8.27 -16.90
N ILE A 172 -12.47 7.80 -16.70
CA ILE A 172 -11.61 8.19 -15.58
C ILE A 172 -11.18 9.66 -15.73
N LYS A 173 -10.75 10.08 -16.94
CA LYS A 173 -10.36 11.48 -17.21
C LYS A 173 -11.49 12.45 -16.86
N LYS A 174 -12.73 12.10 -17.22
CA LYS A 174 -13.92 12.93 -16.92
C LYS A 174 -14.14 13.09 -15.42
N ILE A 175 -14.08 12.00 -14.66
CA ILE A 175 -14.26 12.07 -13.20
C ILE A 175 -13.14 12.89 -12.54
N ILE A 176 -11.91 12.78 -13.06
CA ILE A 176 -10.78 13.58 -12.56
C ILE A 176 -10.97 15.07 -12.87
N SER A 177 -11.43 15.42 -14.07
CA SER A 177 -11.63 16.83 -14.46
C SER A 177 -12.73 17.53 -13.67
N ASP A 178 -13.74 16.78 -13.22
CA ASP A 178 -14.86 17.33 -12.45
C ASP A 178 -14.48 17.64 -10.98
N LYS A 179 -13.34 17.10 -10.50
CA LYS A 179 -12.84 17.36 -9.14
C LYS A 179 -12.07 18.68 -9.08
N LYS A 180 -12.46 19.55 -8.14
CA LYS A 180 -11.81 20.85 -7.91
C LYS A 180 -10.56 20.77 -7.03
N GLU A 181 -10.46 19.73 -6.20
CA GLU A 181 -9.38 19.55 -5.23
C GLU A 181 -8.36 18.52 -5.71
N ILE A 182 -7.09 18.76 -5.37
CA ILE A 182 -6.00 17.83 -5.66
C ILE A 182 -6.05 16.69 -4.63
N ILE A 183 -6.32 15.48 -5.10
CA ILE A 183 -6.31 14.27 -4.30
C ILE A 183 -4.99 13.54 -4.57
N PRO A 184 -4.08 13.42 -3.59
CA PRO A 184 -2.70 12.98 -3.82
C PRO A 184 -2.53 11.68 -4.62
N PRO A 185 -3.19 10.56 -4.28
CA PRO A 185 -2.98 9.30 -4.99
C PRO A 185 -3.48 9.37 -6.44
N ILE A 186 -4.62 10.03 -6.68
CA ILE A 186 -5.13 10.26 -8.05
C ILE A 186 -4.13 11.13 -8.82
N ALA A 187 -3.69 12.25 -8.25
CA ALA A 187 -2.82 13.19 -8.93
C ALA A 187 -1.47 12.56 -9.32
N LEU A 188 -0.84 11.84 -8.40
CA LEU A 188 0.44 11.17 -8.64
C LEU A 188 0.31 10.07 -9.69
N TYR A 189 -0.63 9.14 -9.53
CA TYR A 189 -0.80 8.04 -10.50
C TYR A 189 -1.30 8.52 -11.85
N TYR A 190 -2.09 9.59 -11.91
CA TYR A 190 -2.50 10.18 -13.17
C TYR A 190 -1.32 10.83 -13.92
N GLN A 191 -0.42 11.52 -13.21
CA GLN A 191 0.78 12.06 -13.85
C GLN A 191 1.74 10.95 -14.29
N ILE A 192 1.91 9.88 -13.51
CA ILE A 192 2.66 8.70 -13.94
C ILE A 192 2.07 8.14 -15.24
N TYR A 193 0.75 7.93 -15.28
CA TYR A 193 0.06 7.49 -16.48
C TYR A 193 0.37 8.39 -17.69
N LEU A 194 0.27 9.71 -17.53
CA LEU A 194 0.51 10.67 -18.61
C LEU A 194 1.97 10.63 -19.10
N THR A 195 2.96 10.43 -18.21
CA THR A 195 4.37 10.28 -18.62
C THR A 195 4.61 9.01 -19.45
N LEU A 196 3.75 8.00 -19.33
CA LEU A 196 3.84 6.75 -20.10
C LEU A 196 3.13 6.87 -21.45
N THR A 197 1.98 7.52 -21.51
CA THR A 197 1.16 7.61 -22.74
C THR A 197 1.47 8.83 -23.60
N GLU A 198 1.95 9.91 -22.99
CA GLU A 198 2.30 11.16 -23.66
C GLU A 198 3.76 11.52 -23.36
N PRO A 199 4.74 10.62 -23.65
CA PRO A 199 6.11 10.77 -23.16
C PRO A 199 6.82 12.01 -23.71
N GLU A 200 6.43 12.51 -24.89
CA GLU A 200 6.99 13.72 -25.49
C GLU A 200 6.57 15.02 -24.80
N GLU A 201 5.49 15.00 -24.01
CA GLU A 201 5.05 16.16 -23.24
C GLU A 201 5.80 16.23 -21.89
N LEU A 202 6.91 16.98 -21.88
CA LEU A 202 7.77 17.15 -20.70
C LEU A 202 7.02 17.73 -19.49
N ARG A 203 5.94 18.50 -19.72
CA ARG A 203 5.14 19.11 -18.64
C ARG A 203 4.62 18.07 -17.65
N HIS A 204 4.24 16.88 -18.09
CA HIS A 204 3.72 15.83 -17.22
C HIS A 204 4.74 15.38 -16.18
N PHE A 205 5.99 15.21 -16.60
CA PHE A 205 7.10 14.88 -15.71
C PHE A 205 7.40 16.01 -14.71
N LEU A 206 7.37 17.26 -15.17
CA LEU A 206 7.59 18.42 -14.28
C LEU A 206 6.49 18.54 -13.22
N ILE A 207 5.24 18.23 -13.57
CA ILE A 207 4.14 18.18 -12.60
C ILE A 207 4.34 17.00 -11.64
N LEU A 208 4.71 15.82 -12.15
CA LEU A 208 4.99 14.65 -11.32
C LEU A 208 6.05 14.96 -10.25
N ARG A 209 7.17 15.59 -10.62
CA ARG A 209 8.20 16.01 -9.64
C ARG A 209 7.65 16.95 -8.56
N LYS A 210 6.82 17.93 -8.93
CA LYS A 210 6.18 18.83 -7.97
C LYS A 210 5.24 18.10 -7.02
N LEU A 211 4.52 17.08 -7.50
CA LEU A 211 3.63 16.27 -6.69
C LEU A 211 4.41 15.35 -5.74
N ILE A 212 5.50 14.74 -6.19
CA ILE A 212 6.41 13.93 -5.37
C ILE A 212 6.89 14.78 -4.19
N ASN A 213 7.50 15.94 -4.46
CA ASN A 213 8.04 16.83 -3.42
C ASN A 213 6.97 17.33 -2.43
N LYS A 214 5.70 17.34 -2.82
CA LYS A 214 4.61 17.85 -1.98
C LYS A 214 3.91 16.75 -1.18
N TYR A 215 3.83 15.54 -1.71
CA TYR A 215 2.92 14.51 -1.22
C TYR A 215 3.54 13.13 -1.02
N LEU A 216 4.82 12.89 -1.34
CA LEU A 216 5.40 11.54 -1.22
C LEU A 216 5.39 11.00 0.23
N ASP A 217 5.59 11.87 1.21
CA ASP A 217 5.63 11.52 2.65
C ASP A 217 4.32 10.91 3.18
N VAL A 218 3.19 11.18 2.52
CA VAL A 218 1.90 10.61 2.92
C VAL A 218 1.62 9.24 2.31
N PHE A 219 2.59 8.62 1.64
CA PHE A 219 2.47 7.27 1.08
C PHE A 219 3.26 6.25 1.89
N PRO A 220 2.80 4.98 1.96
CA PRO A 220 3.59 3.92 2.57
C PRO A 220 4.85 3.64 1.74
N PRO A 221 5.95 3.13 2.34
CA PRO A 221 7.25 2.96 1.68
C PRO A 221 7.19 2.21 0.34
N LYS A 222 6.38 1.15 0.24
CA LYS A 222 6.20 0.40 -1.01
C LYS A 222 5.63 1.26 -2.15
N GLU A 223 4.72 2.17 -1.84
CA GLU A 223 4.14 3.07 -2.85
C GLU A 223 5.06 4.24 -3.15
N GLN A 224 5.80 4.75 -2.16
CA GLN A 224 6.86 5.73 -2.39
C GLN A 224 7.86 5.20 -3.41
N ARG A 225 8.30 3.95 -3.24
CA ARG A 225 9.19 3.26 -4.18
C ARG A 225 8.63 3.26 -5.60
N TYR A 226 7.39 2.81 -5.76
CA TYR A 226 6.74 2.73 -7.06
C TYR A 226 6.68 4.09 -7.77
N ILE A 227 6.34 5.15 -7.02
CA ILE A 227 6.25 6.51 -7.55
C ILE A 227 7.63 7.02 -7.99
N LEU A 228 8.64 6.86 -7.14
CA LEU A 228 10.03 7.26 -7.43
C LEU A 228 10.60 6.47 -8.62
N ASP A 229 10.43 5.15 -8.64
CA ASP A 229 10.89 4.28 -9.73
C ASP A 229 10.23 4.67 -11.06
N SER A 230 8.95 5.07 -11.04
CA SER A 230 8.24 5.54 -12.24
C SER A 230 8.83 6.85 -12.77
N ALA A 231 9.08 7.83 -11.90
CA ALA A 231 9.67 9.12 -12.28
C ALA A 231 11.12 8.97 -12.78
N VAL A 232 11.92 8.16 -12.08
CA VAL A 232 13.29 7.82 -12.46
C VAL A 232 13.33 7.11 -13.81
N SER A 233 12.44 6.14 -14.03
CA SER A 233 12.37 5.40 -15.31
C SER A 233 12.05 6.31 -16.49
N TYR A 234 11.20 7.32 -16.30
CA TYR A 234 10.95 8.34 -17.33
C TYR A 234 12.23 9.12 -17.67
N GLY A 235 12.91 9.65 -16.64
CA GLY A 235 14.14 10.43 -16.80
C GLY A 235 15.26 9.63 -17.50
N VAL A 236 15.50 8.39 -17.03
CA VAL A 236 16.42 7.44 -17.66
C VAL A 236 16.06 7.21 -19.13
N GLY A 237 14.79 6.95 -19.41
CA GLY A 237 14.29 6.72 -20.76
C GLY A 237 14.56 7.90 -21.71
N LYS A 238 14.30 9.13 -21.24
CA LYS A 238 14.53 10.35 -22.03
C LYS A 238 16.01 10.64 -22.28
N VAL A 239 16.86 10.41 -21.29
CA VAL A 239 18.31 10.59 -21.49
C VAL A 239 18.84 9.54 -22.47
N ASN A 240 18.34 8.31 -22.40
CA ASN A 240 18.69 7.24 -23.35
C ASN A 240 18.19 7.53 -24.77
N SER A 241 17.11 8.29 -24.93
CA SER A 241 16.63 8.76 -26.25
C SER A 241 17.37 10.01 -26.76
N GLY A 242 18.41 10.47 -26.06
CA GLY A 242 19.23 11.62 -26.47
C GLY A 242 18.82 12.97 -25.87
N PHE A 243 17.79 13.02 -25.02
CA PHE A 243 17.36 14.27 -24.37
C PHE A 243 18.20 14.54 -23.11
N LEU A 244 19.43 15.05 -23.33
CA LEU A 244 20.45 15.18 -22.28
C LEU A 244 20.11 16.22 -21.20
N GLU A 245 19.18 17.14 -21.47
CA GLU A 245 18.72 18.14 -20.48
C GLU A 245 18.12 17.50 -19.22
N LEU A 246 17.64 16.26 -19.31
CA LEU A 246 17.14 15.51 -18.16
C LEU A 246 18.21 14.77 -17.34
N GLN A 247 19.50 14.85 -17.70
CA GLN A 247 20.57 14.20 -16.92
C GLN A 247 20.60 14.68 -15.47
N LYS A 248 20.69 16.00 -15.27
CA LYS A 248 20.74 16.61 -13.95
C LYS A 248 19.41 16.43 -13.18
N PRO A 249 18.24 16.72 -13.76
CA PRO A 249 16.96 16.42 -13.12
C PRO A 249 16.76 14.95 -12.72
N THR A 250 17.27 13.99 -13.49
CA THR A 250 17.18 12.56 -13.17
C THR A 250 18.11 12.19 -12.02
N LEU A 251 19.33 12.77 -11.98
CA LEU A 251 20.23 12.59 -10.85
C LEU A 251 19.66 13.18 -9.56
N ASP A 252 19.07 14.38 -9.63
CA ASP A 252 18.44 15.02 -8.47
C ASP A 252 17.28 14.16 -7.94
N LEU A 253 16.48 13.54 -8.82
CA LEU A 253 15.47 12.56 -8.41
C LEU A 253 16.07 11.36 -7.69
N TYR A 254 17.22 10.84 -8.14
CA TYR A 254 17.90 9.76 -7.43
C TYR A 254 18.40 10.21 -6.05
N LYS A 255 18.94 11.43 -5.93
CA LYS A 255 19.36 12.01 -4.65
C LYS A 255 18.20 12.12 -3.68
N GLU A 256 17.11 12.71 -4.14
CA GLU A 256 15.85 12.81 -3.39
C GLU A 256 15.37 11.40 -2.99
N ALA A 257 15.35 10.44 -3.92
CA ALA A 257 14.91 9.07 -3.66
C ALA A 257 15.72 8.35 -2.58
N LEU A 258 17.03 8.59 -2.49
CA LEU A 258 17.90 7.98 -1.48
C LEU A 258 17.57 8.41 -0.05
N GLU A 259 16.87 9.52 0.13
CA GLU A 259 16.39 10.00 1.44
C GLU A 259 15.17 9.20 1.94
N TYR A 260 14.48 8.47 1.05
CA TYR A 260 13.29 7.69 1.39
C TYR A 260 13.63 6.21 1.59
N GLU A 261 13.28 5.67 2.76
CA GLU A 261 13.43 4.23 3.05
C GLU A 261 12.75 3.34 2.00
N GLY A 262 11.66 3.83 1.39
CA GLY A 262 10.94 3.14 0.33
C GLY A 262 11.82 2.81 -0.89
N PHE A 263 12.87 3.57 -1.18
CA PHE A 263 13.72 3.33 -2.34
C PHE A 263 14.64 2.10 -2.19
N TYR A 264 14.79 1.59 -0.97
CA TYR A 264 15.59 0.41 -0.66
C TYR A 264 14.71 -0.86 -0.66
N ASP A 265 15.29 -1.96 -1.13
CA ASP A 265 14.70 -3.29 -1.04
C ASP A 265 15.41 -4.07 0.06
N THR A 266 14.71 -4.40 1.14
CA THR A 266 15.32 -5.07 2.30
C THR A 266 16.59 -4.37 2.82
N GLY A 267 16.64 -3.04 2.73
CA GLY A 267 17.80 -2.23 3.12
C GLY A 267 18.87 -2.03 2.05
N TYR A 268 18.69 -2.59 0.85
CA TYR A 268 19.66 -2.50 -0.24
C TYR A 268 19.11 -1.76 -1.46
N LEU A 269 19.97 -0.98 -2.11
CA LEU A 269 19.65 -0.39 -3.40
C LEU A 269 19.72 -1.45 -4.51
N SER A 270 18.83 -1.39 -5.50
CA SER A 270 18.91 -2.30 -6.64
C SER A 270 20.24 -2.09 -7.42
N PRO A 271 20.86 -3.16 -7.96
CA PRO A 271 22.07 -3.02 -8.78
C PRO A 271 21.89 -2.10 -10.00
N THR A 272 20.67 -2.05 -10.55
CA THR A 272 20.30 -1.17 -11.66
C THR A 272 20.29 0.29 -11.23
N SER A 273 19.62 0.60 -10.11
CA SER A 273 19.56 1.97 -9.58
C SER A 273 20.95 2.47 -9.23
N PHE A 274 21.76 1.66 -8.53
CA PHE A 274 23.15 2.00 -8.20
C PHE A 274 23.97 2.36 -9.44
N ARG A 275 23.92 1.52 -10.48
CA ARG A 275 24.64 1.76 -11.73
C ARG A 275 24.19 3.04 -12.42
N ASN A 276 22.88 3.28 -12.49
CA ASN A 276 22.34 4.50 -13.10
C ASN A 276 22.79 5.73 -12.33
N ILE A 277 22.75 5.70 -10.99
CA ILE A 277 23.20 6.78 -10.13
C ILE A 277 24.65 7.17 -10.45
N VAL A 278 25.57 6.19 -10.40
CA VAL A 278 26.98 6.42 -10.70
C VAL A 278 27.15 7.01 -12.11
N PHE A 279 26.42 6.45 -13.09
CA PHE A 279 26.48 6.92 -14.46
C PHE A 279 26.00 8.36 -14.63
N PHE A 280 24.91 8.74 -13.97
CA PHE A 280 24.40 10.10 -14.01
C PHE A 280 25.34 11.08 -13.31
N ALA A 281 25.87 10.73 -12.13
CA ALA A 281 26.86 11.55 -11.41
C ALA A 281 28.11 11.82 -12.26
N LEU A 282 28.64 10.79 -12.93
CA LEU A 282 29.79 10.93 -13.83
C LEU A 282 29.48 11.86 -15.02
N ARG A 283 28.27 11.74 -15.60
CA ARG A 283 27.84 12.57 -16.75
C ARG A 283 27.60 14.02 -16.38
N THR A 284 27.07 14.29 -15.20
CA THR A 284 26.84 15.65 -14.69
C THR A 284 28.08 16.25 -14.02
N LYS A 285 29.18 15.47 -13.90
CA LYS A 285 30.45 15.85 -13.25
C LYS A 285 30.30 16.17 -11.76
N GLU A 286 29.36 15.51 -11.09
CA GLU A 286 29.18 15.62 -9.64
C GLU A 286 29.96 14.53 -8.95
N PHE A 287 31.31 14.60 -9.02
CA PHE A 287 32.20 13.54 -8.52
C PHE A 287 32.32 13.49 -6.99
N ASP A 288 32.13 14.63 -6.33
CA ASP A 288 32.21 14.74 -4.86
C ASP A 288 30.97 14.16 -4.17
N TRP A 289 29.88 14.01 -4.91
CA TRP A 289 28.68 13.32 -4.48
C TRP A 289 28.76 11.84 -4.90
#